data_AF-A0A932NBV1-F1
#
_entry.id   AF-A0A932NBV1-F1
#
_cell.length_a   1.000
_cell.length_b   1.000
_cell.length_c   1.000
_cell.angle_alpha   90.00
_cell.angle_beta   90.00
_cell.angle_gamma   90.00
#
_symmetry.space_group_name_H-M   'P 1'
#
loop_
_entity.id
_entity.type
_entity.pdbx_description
1 polymer ?
#
loop_
_entity_poly.entity_id
_entity_poly.type
_entity_poly.pdbx_seq_one_letter_code
_entity_poly.pdbx_strand_id
1 'polypeptide(L)'
;MNTETIPDLRNYLICTLKISNSNINTQFITLSTEDKGDYDQLLIEYEGYEKDQIPAYFLIPKGEGPFPAVLIHHQHNSEWHLGKSEV
;
A
#
# COMPACT_ATOMS: atom_id res chain seq x y z
N MET A 1 -20.31 -29.00 -24.99
CA MET A 1 -19.21 -28.62 -24.07
C MET A 1 -19.80 -27.61 -23.12
N ASN A 2 -19.82 -27.93 -21.81
CA ASN A 2 -20.37 -27.04 -20.79
C ASN A 2 -19.57 -25.74 -20.77
N THR A 3 -20.24 -24.63 -21.08
CA THR A 3 -19.76 -23.31 -20.71
C THR A 3 -20.05 -23.12 -19.22
N GLU A 4 -19.30 -23.83 -18.36
CA GLU A 4 -19.16 -23.36 -17.00
C GLU A 4 -18.56 -21.96 -17.11
N THR A 5 -19.39 -20.96 -16.78
CA THR A 5 -19.00 -19.56 -16.75
C THR A 5 -17.74 -19.47 -15.92
N ILE A 6 -16.60 -19.19 -16.55
CA ILE A 6 -15.38 -18.80 -15.83
C ILE A 6 -15.84 -17.69 -14.88
N PRO A 7 -15.77 -17.89 -13.56
CA PRO A 7 -16.15 -16.83 -12.63
C PRO A 7 -15.36 -15.60 -13.03
N ASP A 8 -16.02 -14.45 -13.18
CA ASP A 8 -15.33 -13.19 -13.43
C ASP A 8 -14.13 -13.12 -12.48
N LEU A 9 -12.92 -13.11 -13.05
CA LEU A 9 -11.67 -13.26 -12.31
C LEU A 9 -11.60 -12.26 -11.17
N ARG A 10 -12.16 -11.05 -11.37
CA ARG A 10 -12.27 -10.02 -10.35
C ARG A 10 -13.11 -10.50 -9.16
N ASN A 11 -14.30 -11.03 -9.41
CA ASN A 11 -15.19 -11.52 -8.35
C ASN A 11 -14.59 -12.73 -7.63
N TYR A 12 -13.95 -13.64 -8.37
CA TYR A 12 -13.23 -14.76 -7.78
C TYR A 12 -12.12 -14.28 -6.82
N LEU A 13 -11.30 -13.32 -7.24
CA LEU A 13 -10.22 -12.76 -6.41
C LEU A 13 -10.77 -12.03 -5.17
N ILE A 14 -11.82 -11.21 -5.33
CA ILE A 14 -12.45 -10.49 -4.20
C ILE A 14 -12.94 -11.49 -3.15
N CYS A 15 -13.69 -12.53 -3.57
CA CYS A 15 -14.20 -13.55 -2.64
C CYS A 15 -13.07 -14.34 -1.99
N THR A 16 -12.04 -14.72 -2.76
CA THR A 16 -10.94 -15.56 -2.28
C THR A 16 -10.04 -14.81 -1.30
N LEU A 17 -9.64 -13.58 -1.65
CA LEU A 17 -8.78 -12.73 -0.83
C LEU A 17 -9.55 -12.02 0.30
N LYS A 18 -10.88 -12.16 0.34
CA LYS A 18 -11.78 -11.48 1.30
C LYS A 18 -11.59 -9.96 1.32
N ILE A 19 -11.27 -9.37 0.16
CA ILE A 19 -11.11 -7.92 0.04
C ILE A 19 -12.48 -7.28 0.22
N SER A 20 -12.61 -6.41 1.24
CA SER A 20 -13.82 -5.63 1.41
C SER A 20 -13.88 -4.54 0.33
N ASN A 21 -15.01 -4.46 -0.36
CA ASN A 21 -15.22 -3.42 -1.39
C ASN A 21 -15.76 -2.12 -0.77
N SER A 22 -15.55 -1.92 0.54
CA SER A 22 -15.94 -0.72 1.26
C SER A 22 -15.09 0.45 0.81
N ASN A 23 -15.73 1.57 0.47
CA ASN A 23 -15.06 2.82 0.14
C ASN A 23 -14.51 3.42 1.45
N ILE A 24 -13.33 2.95 1.86
CA ILE A 24 -12.66 3.45 3.06
C ILE A 24 -11.99 4.76 2.66
N ASN A 25 -12.48 5.86 3.22
CA ASN A 25 -11.75 7.12 3.19
C ASN A 25 -10.64 7.03 4.23
N THR A 26 -9.51 6.41 3.84
CA THR A 26 -8.34 6.29 4.69
C THR A 26 -7.70 7.66 4.82
N GLN A 27 -7.88 8.28 5.97
CA GLN A 27 -7.13 9.47 6.35
C GLN A 27 -5.73 9.06 6.80
N PHE A 28 -4.77 9.95 6.58
CA PHE A 28 -3.42 9.81 7.10
C PHE A 28 -3.03 11.08 7.85
N ILE A 29 -2.10 10.95 8.78
CA ILE A 29 -1.43 12.07 9.44
C ILE A 29 0.02 12.16 8.97
N THR A 30 0.58 13.37 8.96
CA THR A 30 2.02 13.58 8.69
C THR A 30 2.78 13.61 10.01
N LEU A 31 3.71 12.68 10.18
CA LEU A 31 4.60 12.59 11.34
C LEU A 31 5.82 13.51 11.19
N SER A 32 6.38 13.58 9.99
CA SER A 32 7.49 14.50 9.67
C SER A 32 7.53 14.86 8.20
N THR A 33 8.18 15.98 7.89
CA THR A 33 8.42 16.45 6.53
C THR A 33 9.89 16.84 6.38
N GLU A 34 10.50 16.44 5.27
CA GLU A 34 11.86 16.80 4.90
C GLU A 34 11.91 17.31 3.46
N ASP A 35 12.52 18.47 3.25
CA ASP A 35 12.77 19.02 1.91
C ASP A 35 13.97 18.28 1.26
N LYS A 36 13.73 17.63 0.12
CA LYS A 36 14.76 16.89 -0.65
C LYS A 36 15.20 17.64 -1.92
N GLY A 37 14.94 18.94 -2.01
CA GLY A 37 15.27 19.78 -3.15
C GLY A 37 14.12 19.80 -4.16
N ASP A 38 14.00 18.75 -4.97
CA ASP A 38 12.99 18.68 -6.06
C ASP A 38 11.63 18.13 -5.59
N TYR A 39 11.57 17.57 -4.38
CA TYR A 39 10.37 17.01 -3.77
C TYR A 39 10.42 17.14 -2.25
N ASP A 40 9.26 17.09 -1.61
CA ASP A 40 9.14 16.93 -0.17
C ASP A 40 8.91 15.45 0.16
N GLN A 41 9.64 14.94 1.15
CA GLN A 41 9.42 13.62 1.71
C GLN A 41 8.62 13.75 3.00
N LEU A 42 7.42 13.17 3.02
CA LEU A 42 6.60 13.08 4.22
C LEU A 42 6.71 11.67 4.78
N LEU A 43 6.99 11.54 6.08
CA LEU A 43 6.67 10.33 6.82
C LEU A 43 5.21 10.45 7.27
N ILE A 44 4.34 9.59 6.76
CA ILE A 44 2.91 9.56 7.08
C ILE A 44 2.57 8.30 7.87
N GLU A 45 1.44 8.34 8.57
CA GLU A 45 0.84 7.21 9.26
C GLU A 45 -0.65 7.12 8.91
N TYR A 46 -1.14 5.92 8.60
CA TYR A 46 -2.54 5.68 8.28
C TYR A 46 -3.06 4.37 8.89
N GLU A 47 -4.37 4.29 9.14
CA GLU A 47 -5.00 3.10 9.70
C GLU A 47 -5.16 1.99 8.64
N GLY A 48 -4.63 0.82 8.94
CA GLY A 48 -4.79 -0.41 8.18
C GLY A 48 -6.10 -1.14 8.46
N TYR A 49 -6.35 -2.21 7.70
CA TYR A 49 -7.58 -3.00 7.84
C TYR A 49 -7.71 -3.66 9.23
N GLU A 50 -6.59 -4.04 9.85
CA GLU A 50 -6.56 -4.63 11.19
C GLU A 50 -6.55 -3.57 12.31
N LYS A 51 -6.82 -2.30 11.96
CA LYS A 51 -6.74 -1.13 12.85
C LYS A 51 -5.33 -0.87 13.40
N ASP A 52 -4.33 -1.42 12.74
CA ASP A 52 -2.93 -1.13 12.94
C ASP A 52 -2.57 0.22 12.29
N GLN A 53 -1.56 0.89 12.83
CA GLN A 53 -1.04 2.12 12.26
C GLN A 53 0.15 1.79 11.36
N ILE A 54 0.00 2.08 10.07
CA ILE A 54 0.97 1.73 9.04
C ILE A 54 1.76 2.98 8.65
N PRO A 55 3.08 3.02 8.90
CA PRO A 55 3.92 4.11 8.45
C PRO A 55 4.25 3.96 6.95
N ALA A 56 4.31 5.08 6.23
CA ALA A 56 4.76 5.11 4.84
C ALA A 56 5.49 6.41 4.50
N TYR A 57 6.33 6.37 3.48
CA TYR A 57 6.88 7.59 2.88
C TYR A 57 6.02 8.05 1.72
N PHE A 58 5.65 9.33 1.73
CA PHE A 58 4.94 9.98 0.64
C PHE A 58 5.83 11.07 0.03
N LEU A 59 6.22 10.88 -1.22
CA LEU A 59 7.11 11.80 -1.95
C LEU A 59 6.27 12.69 -2.87
N ILE A 60 6.34 14.01 -2.66
CA ILE A 60 5.53 14.99 -3.38
C ILE A 60 6.46 15.90 -4.18
N PRO A 61 6.45 15.83 -5.53
CA PRO A 61 7.21 16.76 -6.35
C PRO A 61 6.80 18.21 -6.10
N LYS A 62 7.76 19.14 -6.15
CA LYS A 62 7.46 20.57 -6.05
C LYS A 62 6.83 21.09 -7.35
N GLY A 63 5.98 22.10 -7.22
CA GLY A 63 5.32 22.79 -8.33
C GLY A 63 3.83 22.47 -8.47
N GLU A 64 3.23 23.00 -9.53
CA GLU A 64 1.80 22.85 -9.80
C GLU A 64 1.52 21.52 -10.50
N GLY A 65 0.66 20.69 -9.88
CA GLY A 65 0.21 19.41 -10.42
C GLY A 65 -0.96 19.52 -11.42
N PRO A 66 -1.64 18.40 -11.73
CA PRO A 66 -1.51 17.08 -11.10
C PRO A 66 -0.29 16.30 -11.61
N PHE A 67 0.36 15.58 -10.70
CA PHE A 67 1.41 14.63 -11.03
C PHE A 67 0.83 13.20 -11.11
N PRO A 68 1.36 12.32 -11.98
CA PRO A 68 1.07 10.90 -11.88
C PRO A 68 1.55 10.35 -10.53
N ALA A 69 0.75 9.47 -9.92
CA ALA A 69 1.10 8.82 -8.67
C ALA A 69 1.61 7.39 -8.92
N VAL A 70 2.59 6.96 -8.12
CA VAL A 70 3.13 5.60 -8.13
C VAL A 70 3.02 5.02 -6.73
N LEU A 71 2.40 3.84 -6.60
CA LEU A 71 2.37 3.08 -5.35
C LEU A 71 3.50 2.05 -5.36
N ILE A 72 4.37 2.11 -4.37
CA ILE A 72 5.51 1.20 -4.22
C ILE A 72 5.31 0.35 -2.97
N HIS A 73 5.13 -0.96 -3.16
CA HIS A 73 5.21 -1.93 -2.07
C HIS A 73 6.63 -2.50 -2.03
N HIS A 74 7.31 -2.38 -0.89
CA HIS A 74 8.59 -3.04 -0.67
C HIS A 74 8.37 -4.51 -0.24
N GLN A 75 9.23 -5.42 -0.68
CA GLN A 75 9.30 -6.79 -0.14
C GLN A 75 10.02 -6.78 1.22
N HIS A 76 9.90 -7.87 1.99
CA HIS A 76 10.73 -8.13 3.19
C HIS A 76 12.16 -7.60 3.01
N ASN A 77 12.61 -6.84 4.02
CA ASN A 77 13.76 -5.92 4.07
C ASN A 77 15.15 -6.55 3.81
N SER A 78 15.29 -7.55 2.93
CA SER A 78 16.53 -8.32 2.72
C SER A 78 17.17 -8.86 4.01
N GLU A 79 16.39 -8.93 5.10
CA GLU A 79 16.73 -9.52 6.39
C GLU A 79 16.55 -11.04 6.29
N TRP A 80 17.31 -11.67 5.38
CA TRP A 80 17.27 -13.12 5.15
C TRP A 80 17.58 -13.96 6.39
N HIS A 81 18.14 -13.33 7.43
CA HIS A 81 18.57 -13.96 8.68
C HIS A 81 17.50 -13.97 9.79
N LEU A 82 16.42 -13.19 9.68
CA LEU A 82 15.31 -13.25 10.64
C LEU A 82 14.32 -14.35 10.21
N GLY A 83 14.43 -15.53 10.84
CA GLY A 83 13.45 -16.63 10.67
C GLY A 83 14.01 -17.97 10.20
N LYS A 84 15.34 -18.12 10.06
CA LYS A 84 15.99 -19.42 9.81
C LYS A 84 16.82 -19.88 11.00
N SER A 85 16.17 -20.13 12.12
CA SER A 85 16.72 -21.03 13.15
C SER A 85 16.04 -22.38 13.01
N GLU A 86 16.55 -23.22 12.10
CA GLU A 86 16.44 -24.67 12.28
C GLU A 86 17.63 -25.08 13.13
N VAL A 87 17.36 -25.44 14.38
CA VAL A 87 18.19 -26.35 15.17
C VAL A 87 17.55 -27.72 15.16
#